data_AF-A0A557SXP8-F1
#
_entry.id   AF-A0A557SXP8-F1
#
_cell.length_a   1.000
_cell.length_b   1.000
_cell.length_c   1.000
_cell.angle_alpha   90.00
_cell.angle_beta   90.00
_cell.angle_gamma   90.00
#
_symmetry.space_group_name_H-M   'P 1'
#
loop_
_entity.id
_entity.type
_entity.pdbx_description
1 polymer ?
#
loop_
_entity_poly.entity_id
_entity_poly.type
_entity_poly.pdbx_seq_one_letter_code
_entity_poly.pdbx_strand_id
1 'polypeptide(L)' 'MVDESVVTVTDLEKKHPGKPAYQGFYSLTKRTYQNNGEVVAEGFALDKEAFRSLES' A
#
# COMPACT_ATOMS: atom_id res chain seq x y z
N MET A 1 17.84 -14.41 -1.92
CA MET A 1 17.55 -13.82 -0.60
C MET A 1 17.20 -12.36 -0.83
N VAL A 2 16.04 -11.92 -0.35
CA VAL A 2 15.62 -10.50 -0.41
C VAL A 2 16.28 -9.80 0.78
N ASP A 3 16.85 -8.63 0.55
CA ASP A 3 17.57 -7.89 1.59
C ASP A 3 16.64 -6.95 2.35
N GLU A 4 15.65 -6.39 1.67
CA GLU A 4 14.72 -5.46 2.29
C GLU A 4 13.33 -5.54 1.65
N SER A 5 12.31 -5.49 2.49
CA SER A 5 10.94 -5.25 2.05
C SER A 5 10.36 -4.06 2.78
N VAL A 6 9.89 -3.08 2.02
CA VAL A 6 9.26 -1.86 2.54
C VAL A 6 7.79 -1.88 2.17
N VAL A 7 6.92 -1.75 3.16
CA VAL A 7 5.48 -1.60 2.96
C VAL A 7 5.12 -0.14 3.21
N THR A 8 4.41 0.46 2.26
CA THR A 8 3.89 1.82 2.37
C THR A 8 2.37 1.78 2.33
N VAL A 9 1.73 2.30 3.37
CA VAL A 9 0.29 2.52 3.43
C VAL A 9 0.01 3.99 3.09
N THR A 10 -0.85 4.23 2.11
CA THR A 10 -1.20 5.57 1.65
C THR A 10 -2.70 5.80 1.77
N ASP A 11 -3.10 6.84 2.49
CA ASP A 11 -4.50 7.32 2.51
C ASP A 11 -4.82 7.97 1.15
N LEU A 12 -5.63 7.28 0.34
CA LEU A 12 -5.95 7.73 -1.01
C LEU A 12 -6.83 8.98 -1.01
N GLU A 13 -7.70 9.11 -0.01
CA GLU A 13 -8.55 10.28 0.17
C GLU A 13 -7.72 11.53 0.49
N LYS A 14 -6.75 11.41 1.41
CA LYS A 14 -5.84 12.54 1.75
C LYS A 14 -4.92 12.89 0.59
N LYS A 15 -4.42 11.90 -0.14
CA LYS A 15 -3.50 12.10 -1.27
C LYS A 15 -4.20 12.70 -2.49
N HIS A 16 -5.48 12.39 -2.68
CA HIS A 16 -6.28 12.81 -3.82
C HIS A 16 -7.59 13.46 -3.35
N PRO A 17 -7.53 14.65 -2.73
CA PRO A 17 -8.72 15.32 -2.23
C PRO A 17 -9.70 15.62 -3.37
N GLY A 18 -11.00 15.46 -3.11
CA GLY A 18 -12.06 15.72 -4.08
C GLY A 18 -12.31 14.62 -5.10
N LYS A 19 -11.71 13.42 -4.92
CA LYS A 19 -12.04 12.23 -5.72
C LYS A 19 -12.89 11.23 -4.90
N PRO A 20 -14.22 11.16 -5.13
CA PRO A 20 -15.11 10.30 -4.36
C PRO A 20 -14.74 8.81 -4.43
N ALA A 21 -14.21 8.36 -5.57
CA ALA A 21 -13.79 6.97 -5.77
C ALA A 21 -12.66 6.51 -4.83
N TYR A 22 -11.98 7.44 -4.15
CA TYR A 22 -10.89 7.15 -3.20
C TYR A 22 -11.30 7.34 -1.74
N GLN A 23 -12.53 7.79 -1.49
CA GLN A 23 -13.08 7.83 -0.14
C GLN A 23 -13.20 6.43 0.41
N GLY A 24 -12.77 6.23 1.66
CA GLY A 24 -12.85 4.92 2.28
C GLY A 24 -11.76 3.92 1.88
N PHE A 25 -10.74 4.31 1.09
CA PHE A 25 -9.67 3.38 0.66
C PHE A 25 -8.27 3.80 1.12
N TYR A 26 -7.46 2.79 1.44
CA TYR A 26 -5.99 2.86 1.49
C TYR A 26 -5.39 2.22 0.23
N SER A 27 -4.21 2.67 -0.17
CA SER A 27 -3.34 1.95 -1.10
C SER A 27 -2.18 1.37 -0.32
N LEU A 28 -2.00 0.05 -0.42
CA LEU A 28 -0.83 -0.63 0.12
C LEU A 28 0.11 -0.93 -1.05
N THR A 29 1.37 -0.53 -0.88
CA THR A 29 2.43 -0.84 -1.85
C THR A 29 3.57 -1.51 -1.11
N LYS A 30 3.91 -2.73 -1.52
CA LYS A 30 5.09 -3.45 -1.06
C LYS A 30 6.19 -3.33 -2.11
N ARG A 31 7.37 -2.91 -1.69
CA ARG A 31 8.59 -2.92 -2.50
C ARG A 31 9.56 -3.92 -1.90
N THR A 32 10.10 -4.78 -2.74
CA THR A 32 11.05 -5.82 -2.38
C THR A 32 12.33 -5.56 -3.14
N TYR A 33 13.37 -5.16 -2.41
CA TYR A 33 14.70 -4.90 -2.95
C TYR A 33 15.52 -6.19 -2.89
N GLN A 34 15.96 -6.65 -4.06
CA GLN A 34 16.72 -7.89 -4.19
C GLN A 34 18.22 -7.60 -4.35
N ASN A 35 19.05 -8.55 -3.91
CA ASN A 35 20.51 -8.50 -3.99
C ASN A 35 21.06 -8.25 -5.41
N ASN A 36 20.32 -8.63 -6.44
CA ASN A 36 20.71 -8.42 -7.84
C ASN A 36 20.35 -7.02 -8.37
N GLY A 37 19.86 -6.13 -7.51
CA GLY A 37 19.42 -4.78 -7.85
C GLY A 37 18.01 -4.70 -8.42
N GLU A 38 17.29 -5.82 -8.56
CA GLU A 38 15.90 -5.81 -8.98
C GLU A 38 14.99 -5.30 -7.85
N VAL A 39 13.99 -4.51 -8.24
CA VAL A 39 12.94 -4.03 -7.34
C VAL A 39 11.61 -4.56 -7.84
N VAL A 40 11.00 -5.44 -7.05
CA VAL A 40 9.64 -5.91 -7.29
C VAL A 40 8.69 -5.05 -6.49
N ALA A 41 7.73 -4.42 -7.17
CA ALA A 41 6.72 -3.58 -6.56
C ALA A 41 5.33 -4.19 -6.80
N GLU A 42 4.62 -4.49 -5.71
CA GLU A 42 3.26 -5.00 -5.72
C GLU A 42 2.36 -3.99 -4.99
N GLY A 43 1.19 -3.72 -5.52
CA GLY A 43 0.27 -2.76 -4.91
C GLY A 43 -1.18 -3.13 -5.09
N PHE A 44 -1.98 -2.88 -4.06
CA PHE A 44 -3.44 -3.06 -4.10
C PHE A 44 -4.14 -1.96 -3.32
N ALA A 45 -5.37 -1.66 -3.72
CA ALA A 45 -6.27 -0.82 -2.96
C ALA A 45 -7.04 -1.70 -1.96
N LEU A 46 -7.18 -1.21 -0.73
CA LEU A 46 -7.87 -1.89 0.35
C LEU A 46 -8.85 -0.94 1.00
N ASP A 47 -10.04 -1.45 1.28
CA ASP A 47 -11.05 -0.70 2.03
C ASP A 47 -10.56 -0.42 3.47
N LYS A 48 -10.83 0.79 3.97
CA LYS A 48 -10.41 1.24 5.31
C LYS A 48 -11.04 0.39 6.42
N GLU A 49 -12.26 -0.11 6.25
CA GLU A 49 -12.91 -1.00 7.21
C GLU A 49 -12.23 -2.37 7.22
N ALA A 50 -11.96 -2.93 6.04
CA ALA A 50 -11.23 -4.19 5.91
C ALA A 50 -9.81 -4.11 6.50
N PHE A 51 -9.14 -2.96 6.35
CA PHE A 51 -7.83 -2.71 6.97
C PHE A 51 -7.89 -2.74 8.50
N ARG A 52 -8.92 -2.15 9.12
CA ARG A 52 -9.09 -2.18 10.59
C ARG A 52 -9.26 -3.58 11.15
N SER A 53 -9.90 -4.47 10.38
CA SER A 53 -10.03 -5.89 10.78
C SER A 53 -8.70 -6.65 10.79
N LEU A 54 -7.66 -6.15 10.11
CA LEU A 54 -6.31 -6.73 10.13
C LEU A 54 -5.49 -6.28 11.35
N GLU A 55 -5.96 -5.27 12.09
CA GLU A 55 -5.28 -4.75 13.30
C GLU A 55 -5.77 -5.39 14.61
N SER A 56 -6.81 -6.25 14.57
CA SER A 56 -7.34 -7.01 15.73
C SER A 56 -6.80 -8.43 15.79
#